data_AF-A0A3S1ML14-F1
#
_entry.id   AF-A0A3S1ML14-F1
#
_cell.length_a   1.000
_cell.length_b   1.000
_cell.length_c   1.000
_cell.angle_alpha   90.00
_cell.angle_beta   90.00
_cell.angle_gamma   90.00
#
_symmetry.space_group_name_H-M   'P 1'
#
loop_
_entity.id
_entity.type
_entity.pdbx_description
1 polymer ?
#
loop_
_entity_poly.entity_id
_entity_poly.type
_entity_poly.pdbx_seq_one_letter_code
_entity_poly.pdbx_strand_id
1 'polypeptide(L)'
;LVFWAVALVMGFILLFIVPYQIRLAITADETRTAVLLVPAAQLFGLAIGPIAASLLIDGDNFRPVPEFAAATALASVALLGIFALVARRRIPA
;
A
#
# COMPACT_ATOMS: atom_id res chain seq x y z
N LEU A 1 -19.56 9.28 -14.77
CA LEU A 1 -18.37 8.82 -15.55
C LEU A 1 -17.11 8.77 -14.69
N VAL A 2 -16.74 9.85 -14.00
CA VAL A 2 -15.53 9.90 -13.13
C VAL A 2 -15.48 8.75 -12.12
N PHE A 3 -16.58 8.52 -11.39
CA PHE A 3 -16.68 7.39 -10.44
C PHE A 3 -16.33 6.04 -11.09
N TRP A 4 -16.97 5.72 -12.22
CA TRP A 4 -16.75 4.46 -12.94
C TRP A 4 -15.31 4.31 -13.44
N ALA A 5 -14.72 5.40 -13.94
CA ALA A 5 -13.33 5.40 -14.38
C ALA A 5 -12.37 5.14 -13.20
N VAL A 6 -12.55 5.84 -12.08
CA VAL A 6 -11.72 5.65 -10.87
C VAL A 6 -11.90 4.25 -10.28
N ALA A 7 -13.14 3.76 -10.21
CA ALA A 7 -13.43 2.40 -9.73
C ALA A 7 -12.78 1.33 -10.62
N LEU A 8 -12.80 1.52 -11.94
CA LEU A 8 -12.16 0.61 -12.89
C LEU A 8 -10.63 0.63 -12.74
N VAL A 9 -10.02 1.81 -12.62
CA VAL A 9 -8.58 1.95 -12.36
C VAL A 9 -8.19 1.28 -11.05
N MET A 10 -8.96 1.51 -9.98
CA MET A 10 -8.68 0.91 -8.68
C MET A 10 -8.84 -0.62 -8.71
N GLY A 11 -9.90 -1.12 -9.34
CA GLY A 11 -10.13 -2.57 -9.50
C GLY A 11 -9.02 -3.23 -10.31
N PHE A 12 -8.58 -2.59 -11.40
CA PHE A 12 -7.43 -3.05 -12.18
C PHE A 12 -6.16 -3.10 -11.32
N ILE A 13 -5.83 -2.03 -10.59
CA ILE A 13 -4.67 -2.00 -9.70
C ILE A 13 -4.75 -3.12 -8.67
N LEU A 14 -5.89 -3.29 -7.99
CA LEU A 14 -6.07 -4.35 -6.98
C LEU A 14 -5.86 -5.77 -7.54
N LEU A 15 -6.27 -6.03 -8.77
CA LEU A 15 -6.08 -7.34 -9.42
C LEU A 15 -4.61 -7.61 -9.77
N PHE A 16 -3.89 -6.59 -10.24
CA PHE A 16 -2.53 -6.76 -10.75
C PHE A 16 -1.42 -6.45 -9.74
N ILE A 17 -1.71 -5.76 -8.63
CA ILE A 17 -0.70 -5.36 -7.64
C ILE A 17 -0.05 -6.57 -6.97
N VAL A 18 -0.82 -7.60 -6.62
CA VAL A 18 -0.34 -8.78 -5.89
C VAL A 18 0.67 -9.61 -6.68
N PRO A 19 0.36 -10.08 -7.91
CA PRO A 19 1.33 -10.85 -8.69
C PRO A 19 2.59 -10.04 -9.01
N TYR A 20 2.46 -8.73 -9.17
CA TYR A 20 3.61 -7.84 -9.37
C TYR A 20 4.48 -7.71 -8.11
N GLN A 21 3.88 -7.47 -6.94
CA GLN A 21 4.57 -7.41 -5.65
C GLN A 21 5.31 -8.71 -5.33
N ILE A 22 4.68 -9.86 -5.58
CA ILE A 22 5.30 -11.17 -5.37
C ILE A 22 6.54 -11.33 -6.26
N ARG A 23 6.43 -11.02 -7.57
CA ARG A 23 7.58 -11.09 -8.48
C ARG A 23 8.72 -10.18 -8.05
N LEU A 24 8.42 -8.93 -7.70
CA LEU A 24 9.43 -7.99 -7.21
C LEU A 24 10.11 -8.47 -5.94
N ALA A 25 9.34 -9.00 -4.98
CA ALA A 25 9.89 -9.52 -3.73
C ALA A 25 10.79 -10.75 -3.95
N ILE A 26 10.44 -11.64 -4.89
CA ILE A 26 11.30 -12.78 -5.27
C ILE A 26 12.61 -12.29 -5.89
N THR A 27 12.55 -11.30 -6.79
CA THR A 27 13.74 -10.76 -7.46
C THR A 27 14.64 -9.99 -6.49
N ALA A 28 14.07 -9.33 -5.49
CA ALA A 28 14.81 -8.55 -4.51
C ALA A 28 15.41 -9.39 -3.36
N ASP A 29 14.90 -10.60 -3.11
CA ASP A 29 15.37 -11.49 -2.03
C ASP A 29 15.59 -12.92 -2.55
N GLU A 30 16.86 -13.31 -2.68
CA GLU A 30 17.27 -14.66 -3.13
C GLU A 30 16.76 -15.76 -2.19
N THR A 31 16.57 -15.47 -0.90
CA THR A 31 16.04 -16.45 0.08
C THR A 31 14.53 -16.62 -0.03
N ARG A 32 13.84 -15.74 -0.77
CA ARG A 32 12.39 -15.68 -0.97
C ARG A 32 11.57 -15.55 0.32
N THR A 33 12.22 -15.23 1.44
CA THR A 33 11.55 -15.09 2.73
C THR A 33 10.69 -13.83 2.76
N ALA A 34 11.15 -12.74 2.13
CA ALA A 34 10.44 -11.47 2.05
C ALA A 34 9.09 -11.60 1.33
N VAL A 35 8.95 -12.56 0.40
CA VAL A 35 7.71 -12.83 -0.33
C VAL A 35 6.60 -13.30 0.61
N LEU A 36 6.94 -14.05 1.66
CA LEU A 36 5.98 -14.53 2.66
C LEU A 36 5.35 -13.38 3.45
N LEU A 37 6.03 -12.23 3.54
CA LEU A 37 5.53 -11.04 4.22
C LEU A 37 4.52 -10.26 3.38
N VAL A 38 4.52 -10.42 2.05
CA VAL A 38 3.64 -9.65 1.15
C VAL A 38 2.15 -9.91 1.47
N PRO A 39 1.66 -11.17 1.51
CA PRO A 39 0.26 -11.43 1.86
C PRO A 39 -0.09 -11.00 3.29
N ALA A 40 0.82 -11.20 4.24
CA ALA A 40 0.60 -10.79 5.63
C ALA A 40 0.41 -9.27 5.76
N ALA A 41 1.23 -8.48 5.05
CA ALA A 41 1.10 -7.04 4.98
C ALA A 41 -0.23 -6.61 4.32
N GLN A 42 -0.70 -7.34 3.30
CA GLN A 42 -2.00 -7.08 2.69
C GLN A 42 -3.16 -7.34 3.64
N LEU A 43 -3.15 -8.47 4.35
CA LEU A 43 -4.18 -8.79 5.35
C LEU A 43 -4.22 -7.73 6.45
N PHE A 44 -3.05 -7.24 6.88
CA PHE A 44 -2.96 -6.15 7.85
C PHE A 44 -3.59 -4.85 7.32
N GLY A 45 -3.25 -4.43 6.10
CA GLY A 45 -3.86 -3.26 5.46
C GLY A 45 -5.38 -3.42 5.25
N LEU A 46 -5.82 -4.61 4.86
CA LEU A 46 -7.23 -4.95 4.69
C LEU A 46 -8.01 -4.95 6.01
N ALA A 47 -7.38 -5.26 7.15
CA ALA A 47 -8.01 -5.14 8.46
C ALA A 47 -8.12 -3.67 8.92
N ILE A 48 -7.08 -2.86 8.65
CA ILE A 48 -7.08 -1.44 9.01
C ILE A 48 -8.14 -0.67 8.22
N GLY A 49 -8.37 -0.99 6.94
CA GLY A 49 -9.30 -0.26 6.08
C GLY A 49 -10.73 -0.14 6.67
N PRO A 50 -11.43 -1.26 6.96
CA PRO A 50 -12.75 -1.25 7.57
C PRO A 50 -12.77 -0.61 8.97
N ILE A 51 -11.72 -0.80 9.78
CA ILE A 51 -11.62 -0.16 11.10
C ILE A 51 -11.55 1.36 10.94
N ALA A 52 -10.66 1.86 10.09
CA ALA A 52 -10.53 3.27 9.80
C ALA A 52 -11.83 3.83 9.21
N ALA A 53 -12.46 3.14 8.26
CA ALA A 53 -13.75 3.53 7.70
C ALA A 53 -14.84 3.62 8.79
N SER A 54 -14.89 2.67 9.71
CA SER A 54 -15.88 2.65 10.80
C SER A 54 -15.68 3.79 11.80
N LEU A 55 -14.45 4.27 11.97
CA LEU A 55 -14.12 5.38 12.87
C LEU A 55 -14.21 6.76 12.20
N LEU A 56 -14.04 6.82 10.87
CA LEU A 56 -13.93 8.06 10.11
C LEU A 56 -15.22 8.45 9.38
N ILE A 57 -16.11 7.49 9.14
CA ILE A 57 -17.44 7.76 8.58
C ILE A 57 -18.36 8.16 9.72
N ASP A 58 -18.81 9.40 9.71
CA ASP A 58 -19.82 9.91 10.63
C ASP A 58 -20.99 10.53 9.83
N GLY A 59 -22.19 9.98 10.02
CA GLY A 59 -23.38 10.34 9.26
C GLY A 59 -23.17 10.29 7.74
N ASP A 60 -23.39 11.43 7.07
CA ASP A 60 -23.23 11.59 5.61
C ASP A 60 -21.81 12.01 5.18
N ASN A 61 -20.87 12.15 6.11
CA ASN A 61 -19.53 12.64 5.79
C ASN A 61 -18.53 11.49 5.53
N PHE A 62 -18.42 11.10 4.27
CA PHE A 62 -17.49 10.05 3.80
C PHE A 62 -16.12 10.57 3.37
N ARG A 63 -15.94 11.91 3.34
CA ARG A 63 -14.69 12.56 2.89
C ARG A 63 -13.43 12.17 3.67
N PRO A 64 -13.49 11.92 5.00
CA PRO A 64 -12.29 11.59 5.75
C PRO A 64 -11.66 10.24 5.35
N VAL A 65 -12.42 9.32 4.75
CA VAL A 65 -11.93 7.99 4.35
C VAL A 65 -10.92 8.06 3.20
N PRO A 66 -11.21 8.73 2.07
CA PRO A 66 -10.21 9.00 1.03
C PRO A 66 -8.99 9.78 1.52
N GLU A 67 -9.18 10.76 2.42
CA GLU A 67 -8.08 11.56 2.97
C GLU A 67 -7.14 10.70 3.83
N PHE A 68 -7.69 9.80 4.64
CA PHE A 68 -6.91 8.81 5.39
C PHE A 68 -6.16 7.83 4.48
N ALA A 69 -6.82 7.33 3.43
CA ALA A 69 -6.17 6.46 2.44
C ALA A 69 -5.00 7.18 1.74
N ALA A 70 -5.18 8.46 1.38
CA ALA A 70 -4.12 9.27 0.79
C ALA A 70 -2.97 9.54 1.78
N ALA A 71 -3.29 9.86 3.04
CA ALA A 71 -2.30 10.10 4.08
C ALA A 71 -1.45 8.86 4.39
N THR A 72 -2.08 7.69 4.47
CA THR A 72 -1.37 6.41 4.70
C THR A 72 -0.50 6.01 3.50
N ALA A 73 -0.98 6.22 2.27
CA ALA A 73 -0.18 6.02 1.06
C ALA A 73 1.04 6.96 1.02
N LEU A 74 0.86 8.25 1.32
CA LEU A 74 1.94 9.23 1.42
C LEU A 74 2.96 8.83 2.50
N ALA A 75 2.50 8.40 3.67
CA ALA A 75 3.37 7.92 4.74
C ALA A 75 4.21 6.71 4.30
N SER A 76 3.61 5.76 3.57
CA SER A 76 4.33 4.60 3.00
C SER A 76 5.43 5.03 2.02
N VAL A 77 5.13 5.97 1.11
CA VAL A 77 6.12 6.50 0.16
C VAL A 77 7.24 7.26 0.88
N ALA A 78 6.91 8.04 1.92
CA ALA A 78 7.90 8.74 2.73
C ALA A 78 8.83 7.75 3.45
N LEU A 79 8.29 6.70 4.07
CA LEU A 79 9.08 5.64 4.70
C LEU A 79 10.01 4.94 3.71
N LEU A 80 9.52 4.63 2.50
CA LEU A 80 10.34 4.05 1.44
C LEU A 80 11.46 5.02 1.02
N GLY A 81 11.16 6.31 0.86
CA GLY A 81 12.15 7.34 0.54
C GLY A 81 13.24 7.46 1.60
N ILE A 82 12.86 7.45 2.88
CA ILE A 82 13.79 7.43 4.02
C ILE A 82 14.64 6.16 3.99
N PHE A 83 14.03 5.00 3.81
CA PHE A 83 14.74 3.72 3.72
C PHE A 83 15.77 3.73 2.59
N ALA A 84 15.39 4.19 1.40
CA ALA A 84 16.28 4.31 0.25
C ALA A 84 17.45 5.27 0.53
N LEU A 85 17.18 6.41 1.17
CA LEU A 85 18.23 7.37 1.55
C LEU A 85 19.22 6.77 2.55
N VAL A 86 18.72 6.06 3.57
CA VAL A 86 19.55 5.39 4.58
C VAL A 86 20.36 4.25 3.97
N ALA A 87 19.75 3.43 3.11
CA ALA A 87 20.42 2.33 2.43
C ALA A 87 21.56 2.83 1.53
N ARG A 88 21.33 3.91 0.79
CA ARG A 88 22.37 4.57 -0.04
C ARG A 88 23.55 5.08 0.78
N ARG A 89 23.31 5.55 2.01
CA ARG A 89 24.38 6.02 2.91
C ARG A 89 25.23 4.89 3.51
N ARG A 90 24.72 3.64 3.51
CA ARG A 90 25.43 2.48 4.07
C ARG A 90 26.33 1.76 3.07
N ILE A 91 26.27 2.10 1.79
CA ILE A 91 27.21 1.61 0.77
C ILE A 91 28.26 2.71 0.55
N PRO A 92 29.40 2.72 1.28
CA PRO A 92 30.53 3.54 0.88
C PRO A 92 31.07 2.97 -0.46
N ALA A 93 31.36 3.89 -1.39
CA ALA A 93 31.97 3.58 -2.69
C ALA A 93 33.35 2.92 -2.54
#